data_AF-A0A9D1VK33-F1
#
_entry.id   AF-A0A9D1VK33-F1
#
_cell.length_a   1.000
_cell.length_b   1.000
_cell.length_c   1.000
_cell.angle_alpha   90.00
_cell.angle_beta   90.00
_cell.angle_gamma   90.00
#
_symmetry.space_group_name_H-M   'P 1'
#
loop_
_entity.id
_entity.type
_entity.pdbx_description
1 polymer ?
#
loop_
_entity_poly.entity_id
_entity_poly.type
_entity_poly.pdbx_seq_one_letter_code
_entity_poly.pdbx_strand_id
1 'polypeptide(L)'
;MTKKIILLLVEGPTDEDALALVYSKLVREHDLEFDVLHTDITAGEDMTVKYIADRIQTEVAEYLRKHPYIVKEDILKVVQIIDTDGAFIPTSQIRQS
;
A
#
# COMPACT_ATOMS: atom_id res chain seq x y z
N MET A 1 -5.39 16.54 -20.97
CA MET A 1 -5.58 16.02 -19.61
C MET A 1 -4.31 15.28 -19.25
N THR A 2 -3.58 15.73 -18.24
CA THR A 2 -2.43 14.97 -17.72
C THR A 2 -2.98 13.69 -17.10
N LYS A 3 -2.46 12.53 -17.50
CA LYS A 3 -2.85 11.27 -16.86
C LYS A 3 -2.44 11.34 -15.39
N LYS A 4 -3.39 11.01 -14.52
CA LYS A 4 -3.15 10.92 -13.07
C LYS A 4 -2.80 9.50 -12.71
N ILE A 5 -2.04 9.32 -11.64
CA ILE A 5 -1.60 8.03 -11.16
C ILE A 5 -2.49 7.52 -10.02
N ILE A 6 -2.68 6.20 -9.97
CA ILE A 6 -3.15 5.50 -8.78
C ILE A 6 -1.94 4.83 -8.16
N LEU A 7 -1.63 5.20 -6.90
CA LEU A 7 -0.51 4.63 -6.15
C LEU A 7 -1.02 3.50 -5.26
N LEU A 8 -0.54 2.28 -5.50
CA LEU A 8 -0.82 1.11 -4.68
C LEU A 8 0.32 0.91 -3.69
N LEU A 9 0.02 0.92 -2.40
CA LEU A 9 0.94 0.55 -1.34
C LEU A 9 0.73 -0.92 -1.03
N VAL A 10 1.76 -1.73 -1.18
CA VAL A 10 1.71 -3.19 -0.95
C VAL A 10 2.82 -3.62 0.00
N GLU A 11 2.62 -4.71 0.73
CA GLU A 11 3.57 -5.17 1.75
C GLU A 11 4.84 -5.72 1.10
N GLY A 12 4.68 -6.62 0.12
CA GLY A 12 5.78 -7.35 -0.49
C GLY A 12 5.79 -7.33 -2.02
N PRO A 13 6.93 -7.69 -2.62
CA PRO A 13 7.04 -7.78 -4.09
C PRO A 13 6.12 -8.87 -4.66
N THR A 14 5.81 -9.91 -3.89
CA THR A 14 4.84 -10.94 -4.29
C THR A 14 3.45 -10.36 -4.54
N ASP A 15 3.04 -9.35 -3.76
CA ASP A 15 1.76 -8.68 -3.94
C ASP A 15 1.73 -7.90 -5.25
N GLU A 16 2.80 -7.16 -5.53
CA GLU A 16 2.97 -6.45 -6.80
C GLU A 16 2.90 -7.42 -7.98
N ASP A 17 3.70 -8.49 -7.96
CA ASP A 17 3.74 -9.50 -9.02
C ASP A 17 2.35 -10.12 -9.25
N ALA A 18 1.60 -10.42 -8.18
CA ALA A 18 0.28 -11.02 -8.26
C ALA A 18 -0.80 -10.03 -8.76
N LEU A 19 -0.70 -8.76 -8.36
CA LEU A 19 -1.79 -7.79 -8.51
C LEU A 19 -1.60 -6.86 -9.72
N ALA A 20 -0.37 -6.60 -10.17
CA ALA A 20 -0.08 -5.64 -11.25
C ALA A 20 -0.87 -5.91 -12.55
N LEU A 21 -0.93 -7.18 -12.98
CA LEU A 21 -1.68 -7.55 -14.19
C LEU A 21 -3.20 -7.36 -14.03
N VAL A 22 -3.73 -7.62 -12.84
CA VAL A 22 -5.16 -7.51 -12.56
C VAL A 22 -5.56 -6.04 -12.50
N TYR A 23 -4.84 -5.24 -11.71
CA TYR A 23 -5.15 -3.82 -11.57
C TYR A 23 -4.94 -3.04 -12.87
N SER A 24 -3.88 -3.30 -13.63
CA SER A 24 -3.70 -2.66 -14.94
C SER A 24 -4.88 -2.89 -15.90
N LYS A 25 -5.60 -4.02 -15.76
CA LYS A 25 -6.84 -4.29 -16.52
C LYS A 25 -8.08 -3.64 -15.91
N LEU A 26 -8.12 -3.39 -14.61
CA LEU A 26 -9.26 -2.78 -13.92
C LEU A 26 -9.26 -1.26 -14.05
N VAL A 27 -8.08 -0.63 -13.99
CA VAL A 27 -7.93 0.83 -14.01
C VAL A 27 -7.22 1.36 -15.25
N ARG A 28 -7.59 0.85 -16.43
CA ARG A 28 -6.93 1.14 -17.73
C ARG A 28 -6.89 2.63 -18.12
N GLU A 29 -7.76 3.45 -17.54
CA GLU A 29 -7.85 4.89 -17.82
C GLU A 29 -6.83 5.71 -17.03
N HIS A 30 -6.17 5.11 -16.05
CA HIS A 30 -5.19 5.73 -15.18
C HIS A 30 -3.86 4.99 -15.25
N ASP A 31 -2.78 5.70 -14.99
CA ASP A 31 -1.49 5.05 -14.83
C ASP A 31 -1.42 4.48 -13.40
N LEU A 32 -0.74 3.34 -13.25
CA LEU A 32 -0.71 2.57 -12.01
C LEU A 32 0.75 2.47 -11.56
N GLU A 33 1.01 2.87 -10.32
CA GLU A 33 2.32 2.78 -9.69
C GLU A 33 2.22 1.94 -8.41
N PHE A 34 3.26 1.16 -8.11
CA PHE A 34 3.36 0.36 -6.89
C PHE A 34 4.48 0.91 -6.00
N ASP A 35 4.20 1.00 -4.70
CA ASP A 35 5.21 1.21 -3.67
C ASP A 35 5.24 -0.03 -2.77
N VAL A 36 6.32 -0.80 -2.88
CA VAL A 36 6.55 -2.00 -2.09
C VAL A 36 7.20 -1.59 -0.77
N LEU A 37 6.44 -1.71 0.32
CA LEU A 37 6.83 -1.16 1.63
C LEU A 37 7.84 -2.05 2.38
N HIS A 38 7.88 -3.35 2.06
CA HIS A 38 8.67 -4.37 2.74
C HIS A 38 8.36 -4.53 4.23
N THR A 39 7.16 -4.13 4.64
CA THR A 39 6.63 -4.26 6.01
C THR A 39 5.12 -4.05 6.01
N ASP A 40 4.41 -4.74 6.90
CA ASP A 40 3.05 -4.32 7.25
C ASP A 40 3.13 -3.03 8.08
N ILE A 41 2.58 -1.94 7.55
CA ILE A 41 2.53 -0.66 8.25
C ILE A 41 1.51 -0.64 9.40
N THR A 42 0.65 -1.66 9.50
CA THR A 42 -0.31 -1.83 10.58
C THR A 42 0.19 -2.70 11.74
N ALA A 43 1.30 -3.42 11.58
CA ALA A 43 1.83 -4.38 12.55
C ALA A 43 2.54 -3.76 13.77
N GLY A 44 2.80 -2.44 13.80
CA GLY A 44 3.46 -1.80 14.94
C GLY A 44 2.61 -1.88 16.21
N GLU A 45 3.21 -2.20 17.37
CA GLU A 45 2.47 -2.35 18.64
C GLU A 45 1.71 -1.08 19.06
N ASP A 46 2.26 0.10 18.73
CA ASP A 46 1.63 1.39 18.99
C ASP A 46 0.66 1.84 17.88
N MET A 47 0.53 1.04 16.82
CA MET A 47 -0.33 1.37 15.69
C MET A 47 -1.79 1.19 16.09
N THR A 48 -2.53 2.29 16.02
CA THR A 48 -3.97 2.31 16.26
C THR A 48 -4.66 2.99 15.08
N VAL A 49 -5.99 2.85 15.00
CA VAL A 49 -6.80 3.50 13.95
C VAL A 49 -6.50 5.00 13.81
N LYS A 50 -6.12 5.65 14.91
CA LYS A 50 -5.75 7.08 14.94
C LYS A 50 -4.54 7.41 14.07
N TYR A 51 -3.57 6.50 13.94
CA TYR A 51 -2.26 6.77 13.34
C TYR A 51 -2.14 6.30 11.88
N ILE A 52 -3.10 5.50 11.39
CA ILE A 52 -3.06 4.92 10.04
C ILE A 52 -2.92 6.00 8.97
N ALA A 53 -3.71 7.08 9.05
CA ALA A 53 -3.68 8.16 8.06
C ALA A 53 -2.33 8.89 8.03
N ASP A 54 -1.71 9.13 9.19
CA ASP A 54 -0.40 9.79 9.29
C ASP A 54 0.72 8.87 8.79
N ARG A 55 0.60 7.57 9.08
CA ARG A 55 1.53 6.55 8.59
C ARG A 55 1.51 6.48 7.05
N ILE A 56 0.32 6.43 6.45
CA ILE A 56 0.16 6.44 4.98
C ILE A 56 0.74 7.73 4.38
N GLN A 57 0.46 8.90 4.98
CA GLN A 57 1.04 10.17 4.51
C GLN A 57 2.56 10.17 4.52
N THR A 58 3.16 9.54 5.53
CA THR A 58 4.62 9.39 5.64
C THR A 58 5.17 8.55 4.50
N GLU A 59 4.54 7.40 4.21
CA GLU A 59 4.96 6.53 3.10
C GLU A 59 4.80 7.22 1.74
N VAL A 60 3.68 7.90 1.50
CA VAL A 60 3.47 8.68 0.27
C VAL A 60 4.52 9.79 0.12
N ALA A 61 4.92 10.45 1.22
CA ALA A 61 5.97 11.45 1.18
C ALA A 61 7.34 10.85 0.84
N GLU A 62 7.66 9.68 1.39
CA GLU A 62 8.89 8.94 1.06
C GLU A 62 8.90 8.46 -0.39
N TYR A 63 7.77 7.96 -0.91
CA TYR A 63 7.62 7.60 -2.31
C TYR A 63 7.92 8.78 -3.23
N LEU A 64 7.30 9.93 -2.99
CA LEU A 64 7.51 11.16 -3.78
C LEU A 64 8.96 11.65 -3.69
N ARG A 65 9.61 11.50 -2.53
CA ARG A 65 11.03 11.84 -2.34
C ARG A 65 11.94 10.95 -3.20
N LYS A 66 11.60 9.66 -3.35
CA LYS A 66 12.32 8.71 -4.22
C LYS A 66 12.04 8.93 -5.71
N HIS A 67 10.86 9.47 -6.04
CA HIS A 67 10.38 9.68 -7.41
C HIS A 67 10.11 11.17 -7.69
N PRO A 68 11.15 12.02 -7.80
CA PRO A 68 11.01 13.48 -7.88
C PRO A 68 10.30 14.01 -9.14
N TYR A 69 10.02 13.13 -10.11
CA TYR A 69 9.26 13.44 -11.32
C TYR A 69 7.73 13.32 -11.13
N ILE A 70 7.28 12.78 -10.00
CA ILE A 70 5.88 12.68 -9.60
C ILE A 70 5.63 13.74 -8.54
N VAL A 71 4.59 14.56 -8.70
CA VAL A 71 4.14 15.49 -7.65
C VAL A 71 2.82 15.04 -7.02
N LYS A 72 2.46 15.60 -5.86
CA LYS A 72 1.21 15.25 -5.15
C LYS A 72 -0.01 15.44 -6.05
N GLU A 73 0.00 16.47 -6.87
CA GLU A 73 -1.06 16.78 -7.80
C GLU A 73 -1.20 15.71 -8.89
N ASP A 74 -0.18 14.90 -9.18
CA ASP A 74 -0.28 13.81 -10.16
C ASP A 74 -1.02 12.60 -9.60
N ILE A 75 -1.09 12.46 -8.27
CA ILE A 75 -1.78 11.34 -7.59
C ILE A 75 -3.29 11.57 -7.58
N LEU A 76 -4.03 10.69 -8.25
CA LEU A 76 -5.49 10.64 -8.16
C LEU A 76 -5.96 10.00 -6.86
N LYS A 77 -5.32 8.89 -6.48
CA LYS A 77 -5.73 8.06 -5.35
C LYS A 77 -4.55 7.24 -4.83
N VAL A 78 -4.52 7.08 -3.52
CA VAL A 78 -3.66 6.13 -2.81
C VAL A 78 -4.54 4.97 -2.35
N VAL A 79 -4.11 3.74 -2.61
CA VAL A 79 -4.78 2.51 -2.18
C VAL A 79 -3.77 1.67 -1.42
N GLN A 80 -4.04 1.40 -0.14
CA GLN A 80 -3.27 0.44 0.62
C GLN A 80 -3.92 -0.93 0.46
N ILE A 81 -3.13 -1.93 0.05
CA ILE A 81 -3.51 -3.33 0.12
C ILE A 81 -2.83 -3.92 1.34
N ILE A 82 -3.62 -4.58 2.18
CA ILE A 82 -3.13 -5.30 3.35
C ILE A 82 -3.55 -6.75 3.23
N ASP A 83 -2.65 -7.63 3.64
CA ASP A 83 -3.02 -8.99 3.96
C ASP A 83 -3.47 -8.99 5.43
N THR A 84 -4.58 -9.68 5.70
CA THR A 84 -4.94 -10.00 7.08
C THR A 84 -4.35 -11.35 7.39
N ASP A 85 -3.03 -11.42 7.51
CA ASP A 85 -2.42 -12.55 8.19
C ASP A 85 -2.98 -12.63 9.62
N GLY A 86 -3.08 -13.85 10.17
CA GLY A 86 -3.97 -14.23 11.27
C GLY A 86 -3.68 -13.59 12.65
N ALA A 87 -3.13 -12.39 12.71
CA ALA A 87 -2.76 -11.63 13.90
C ALA A 87 -3.94 -11.23 14.81
N PHE A 88 -5.18 -11.43 14.36
CA PHE A 88 -6.39 -11.14 15.17
C PHE A 88 -7.23 -12.39 15.46
N ILE A 89 -6.69 -13.60 15.30
CA ILE A 89 -7.38 -14.79 15.79
C ILE A 89 -7.20 -14.89 17.32
N PRO A 90 -8.23 -15.31 18.08
CA PRO A 90 -8.08 -15.54 19.52
C PRO A 90 -6.90 -16.48 19.81
N THR A 91 -6.21 -16.27 20.93
CA THR A 91 -5.06 -17.10 21.35
C THR A 91 -5.37 -18.60 21.30
N SER A 92 -6.62 -19.00 21.54
CA SER A 92 -7.09 -20.39 21.47
C SER A 92 -7.00 -21.03 20.08
N GLN A 93 -6.84 -20.23 19.03
CA GLN A 93 -6.72 -20.68 17.65
C GLN A 93 -5.26 -20.75 17.16
N ILE A 94 -4.29 -20.30 17.97
CA ILE A 94 -2.86 -20.37 17.65
C ILE A 94 -2.39 -21.83 17.81
N ARG A 95 -1.85 -22.42 16.75
CA ARG A 95 -1.21 -23.75 16.78
C ARG A 95 0.28 -23.62 16.51
N GLN A 96 1.09 -24.14 17.42
CA GLN A 96 2.54 -24.22 17.27
C GLN A 96 2.89 -25.58 16.65
N SER A 97 3.71 -25.58 15.61
CA SER A 97 4.25 -26.77 14.94
C SER A 97 5.29 -27.50 15.78
#